data_AF-A0A315ETU1-F1
#
_entry.id   AF-A0A315ETU1-F1
#
_cell.length_a   1.000
_cell.length_b   1.000
_cell.length_c   1.000
_cell.angle_alpha   90.00
_cell.angle_beta   90.00
_cell.angle_gamma   90.00
#
_symmetry.space_group_name_H-M   'P 1'
#
loop_
_entity.id
_entity.type
_entity.pdbx_description
1 polymer ?
#
loop_
_entity_poly.entity_id
_entity_poly.type
_entity_poly.pdbx_seq_one_letter_code
_entity_poly.pdbx_strand_id
1 'polypeptide(L)'
;MTKTSPETPKQPIEAKDKNRYAKAVQDGRTILSEGGSKADAARAIYRLIHDEHREVVLRAFIEGADVTPKGSPTYHYNISRKFRKQKSD
;
A
#
# COMPACT_ATOMS: atom_id res chain seq x y z
N MET A 1 34.00 11.22 0.86
CA MET A 1 32.98 11.26 -0.21
C MET A 1 31.65 11.66 0.43
N THR A 2 31.28 12.92 0.26
CA THR A 2 30.05 13.54 0.80
C THR A 2 28.85 13.25 -0.07
N LYS A 3 27.71 12.87 0.52
CA LYS A 3 26.33 13.23 0.11
C LYS A 3 25.34 12.79 1.20
N THR A 4 25.29 13.53 2.30
CA THR A 4 24.12 13.54 3.20
C THR A 4 23.01 14.31 2.49
N SER A 5 22.06 13.58 1.90
CA SER A 5 20.85 14.16 1.32
C SER A 5 19.99 14.73 2.45
N PRO A 6 19.45 15.95 2.35
CA PRO A 6 18.59 16.50 3.39
C PRO A 6 17.27 15.70 3.40
N GLU A 7 17.03 14.93 4.47
CA GLU A 7 15.70 14.40 4.78
C GLU A 7 14.80 15.58 5.12
N THR A 8 14.18 16.16 4.08
CA THR A 8 13.10 17.11 4.27
C THR A 8 11.97 16.34 4.97
N PRO A 9 11.46 16.80 6.13
CA PRO A 9 10.30 16.18 6.76
C PRO A 9 9.11 16.39 5.82
N LYS A 10 8.84 15.42 4.95
CA LYS A 10 7.64 15.44 4.13
C LYS A 10 6.47 15.35 5.09
N GLN A 11 5.67 16.42 5.14
CA GLN A 11 4.40 16.40 5.85
C GLN A 11 3.64 15.11 5.47
N PRO A 12 3.03 14.41 6.45
CA PRO A 12 2.33 13.16 6.17
C PRO A 12 1.25 13.42 5.13
N ILE A 13 1.42 12.83 3.95
CA ILE A 13 0.40 12.92 2.90
C ILE A 13 -0.83 12.18 3.44
N GLU A 14 -1.95 12.91 3.55
CA GLU A 14 -3.22 12.36 3.99
C GLU A 14 -3.93 11.63 2.83
N ALA A 15 -4.75 10.65 3.18
CA ALA A 15 -5.61 9.97 2.21
C ALA A 15 -6.70 10.93 1.73
N LYS A 16 -7.07 10.85 0.44
CA LYS A 16 -8.18 11.62 -0.13
C LYS A 16 -9.51 11.31 0.58
N ASP A 17 -9.72 10.03 0.89
CA ASP A 17 -10.88 9.54 1.62
C ASP A 17 -10.45 8.64 2.79
N LYS A 18 -10.69 9.13 4.01
CA LYS A 18 -10.33 8.44 5.26
C LYS A 18 -11.15 7.16 5.49
N ASN A 19 -12.41 7.13 5.05
CA ASN A 19 -13.28 5.96 5.18
C ASN A 19 -12.83 4.87 4.20
N ARG A 20 -12.52 5.24 2.96
CA ARG A 20 -11.98 4.30 1.96
C ARG A 20 -10.64 3.73 2.40
N TYR A 21 -9.77 4.54 2.98
CA TYR A 21 -8.51 4.08 3.57
C TYR A 21 -8.75 3.08 4.70
N ALA A 22 -9.58 3.45 5.68
CA ALA A 22 -9.89 2.58 6.82
C ALA A 22 -10.49 1.24 6.38
N LYS A 23 -11.38 1.27 5.39
CA LYS A 23 -11.95 0.05 4.79
C LYS A 23 -10.88 -0.80 4.12
N ALA A 24 -9.99 -0.20 3.32
CA ALA A 24 -8.93 -0.94 2.64
C ALA A 24 -8.02 -1.66 3.65
N VAL A 25 -7.61 -0.95 4.71
CA VAL A 25 -6.81 -1.53 5.81
C VAL A 25 -7.57 -2.66 6.50
N GLN A 26 -8.86 -2.47 6.79
CA GLN A 26 -9.68 -3.50 7.41
C GLN A 26 -9.82 -4.75 6.53
N ASP A 27 -10.09 -4.58 5.24
CA ASP A 27 -10.20 -5.69 4.28
C ASP A 27 -8.88 -6.49 4.23
N GLY A 28 -7.73 -5.81 4.25
CA GLY A 28 -6.42 -6.47 4.33
C GLY A 28 -6.24 -7.29 5.61
N ARG A 29 -6.60 -6.74 6.76
CA ARG A 29 -6.50 -7.43 8.06
C ARG A 29 -7.41 -8.65 8.13
N THR A 30 -8.62 -8.56 7.58
CA THR A 30 -9.55 -9.68 7.49
C THR A 30 -8.93 -10.82 6.68
N ILE A 31 -8.36 -10.55 5.51
CA ILE A 31 -7.69 -11.57 4.68
C ILE A 31 -6.56 -12.26 5.45
N LEU A 32 -5.74 -11.51 6.18
CA LEU A 32 -4.68 -12.12 7.00
C LEU A 32 -5.25 -12.99 8.12
N SER A 33 -6.34 -12.54 8.76
CA SER A 33 -7.00 -13.28 9.85
C SER A 33 -7.65 -14.57 9.36
N GLU A 34 -8.10 -14.61 8.10
CA GLU A 34 -8.65 -15.80 7.43
C GLU A 34 -7.56 -16.74 6.88
N GLY A 35 -6.28 -16.44 7.10
CA GLY A 35 -5.15 -17.27 6.64
C GLY A 35 -4.67 -16.97 5.22
N GLY A 36 -5.13 -15.88 4.61
CA GLY A 36 -4.65 -15.40 3.32
C GLY A 36 -3.21 -14.86 3.38
N SER A 37 -2.55 -14.76 2.22
CA SER A 37 -1.17 -14.28 2.17
C SER A 37 -1.09 -12.74 2.28
N LYS A 38 0.07 -12.22 2.72
CA LYS A 38 0.37 -10.78 2.67
C LYS A 38 0.18 -10.18 1.27
N ALA A 39 0.43 -10.97 0.23
CA ALA A 39 0.24 -10.54 -1.15
C ALA A 39 -1.25 -10.40 -1.52
N ASP A 40 -2.12 -11.24 -0.96
CA ASP A 40 -3.56 -11.16 -1.19
C ASP A 40 -4.17 -9.98 -0.44
N ALA A 41 -3.78 -9.78 0.82
CA ALA A 41 -4.16 -8.61 1.61
C ALA A 41 -3.73 -7.30 0.92
N ALA A 42 -2.46 -7.21 0.48
CA ALA A 42 -1.96 -6.03 -0.23
C ALA A 42 -2.66 -5.79 -1.57
N ARG A 43 -3.07 -6.85 -2.29
CA ARG A 43 -3.87 -6.70 -3.53
C ARG A 43 -5.25 -6.15 -3.24
N ALA A 44 -5.92 -6.65 -2.20
CA ALA A 44 -7.24 -6.15 -1.80
C ALA A 44 -7.16 -4.67 -1.44
N ILE A 45 -6.20 -4.28 -0.60
CA ILE A 45 -5.93 -2.87 -0.29
C ILE A 45 -5.72 -2.06 -1.57
N TYR A 46 -4.78 -2.48 -2.44
CA TYR A 46 -4.45 -1.72 -3.64
C TYR A 46 -5.65 -1.52 -4.57
N ARG A 47 -6.54 -2.50 -4.69
CA ARG A 47 -7.76 -2.37 -5.51
C ARG A 47 -8.67 -1.23 -5.05
N LEU A 48 -8.78 -1.00 -3.74
CA LEU A 48 -9.61 0.08 -3.19
C LEU A 48 -8.98 1.46 -3.28
N ILE A 49 -7.65 1.55 -3.18
CA ILE A 49 -6.94 2.83 -3.02
C ILE A 49 -5.82 3.07 -4.06
N HIS A 50 -5.88 2.43 -5.24
CA HIS A 50 -4.82 2.54 -6.26
C HIS A 50 -4.59 3.98 -6.78
N ASP A 51 -5.58 4.85 -6.60
CA ASP A 51 -5.62 6.24 -7.04
C ASP A 51 -5.17 7.22 -5.94
N GLU A 52 -4.87 6.70 -4.75
CA GLU A 52 -4.22 7.46 -3.68
C GLU A 52 -2.76 7.75 -4.00
N HIS A 53 -2.18 8.68 -3.24
CA HIS A 53 -0.74 8.91 -3.31
C HIS A 53 0.02 7.66 -2.87
N ARG A 54 1.17 7.38 -3.51
CA ARG A 54 2.00 6.19 -3.24
C ARG A 54 2.25 5.99 -1.74
N GLU A 55 2.62 7.04 -1.01
CA GLU A 55 2.89 6.96 0.43
C GLU A 55 1.67 6.54 1.27
N VAL A 56 0.46 6.92 0.86
CA VAL A 56 -0.78 6.48 1.51
C VAL A 56 -0.99 4.99 1.28
N VAL A 57 -0.76 4.52 0.05
CA VAL A 57 -0.86 3.09 -0.29
C VAL A 57 0.17 2.26 0.48
N LEU A 58 1.42 2.75 0.57
CA LEU A 58 2.47 2.06 1.33
C LEU A 58 2.13 1.95 2.81
N ARG A 59 1.56 3.01 3.41
CA ARG A 59 1.11 2.99 4.80
C ARG A 59 0.00 1.97 5.01
N ALA A 60 -0.97 1.93 4.12
CA ALA A 60 -2.05 0.94 4.17
C ALA A 60 -1.53 -0.51 4.08
N PHE A 61 -0.48 -0.77 3.29
CA PHE A 61 0.14 -2.10 3.23
C PHE A 61 0.82 -2.50 4.54
N ILE A 62 1.44 -1.55 5.24
CA ILE A 62 2.07 -1.79 6.52
C ILE A 62 0.99 -2.10 7.57
N GLU A 63 -0.05 -1.27 7.64
CA GLU A 63 -1.12 -1.38 8.63
C GLU A 63 -2.09 -2.55 8.39
N GLY A 64 -2.34 -2.87 7.11
CA GLY A 64 -3.40 -3.79 6.70
C GLY A 64 -2.91 -5.14 6.17
N ALA A 65 -1.68 -5.22 5.66
CA ALA A 65 -1.14 -6.45 5.07
C ALA A 65 0.14 -6.95 5.78
N ASP A 66 0.49 -6.37 6.92
CA ASP A 66 1.68 -6.72 7.72
C ASP A 66 2.96 -6.73 6.86
N VAL A 67 3.03 -5.81 5.90
CA VAL A 67 4.21 -5.65 5.05
C VAL A 67 5.19 -4.72 5.75
N THR A 68 6.46 -5.10 5.78
CA THR A 68 7.48 -4.24 6.42
C THR A 68 7.63 -2.92 5.67
N PRO A 69 8.03 -1.82 6.34
CA PRO A 69 8.28 -0.54 5.67
C PRO A 69 9.28 -0.65 4.50
N LYS A 70 10.29 -1.51 4.64
CA LYS A 70 11.28 -1.79 3.57
C LYS A 70 10.70 -2.65 2.43
N GLY A 71 9.73 -3.52 2.74
CA GLY A 71 9.09 -4.40 1.76
C GLY A 71 7.93 -3.74 0.99
N SER A 72 7.27 -2.73 1.57
CA SER A 72 6.08 -2.11 0.99
C SER A 72 6.29 -1.53 -0.41
N PRO A 73 7.45 -0.91 -0.75
CA PRO A 73 7.73 -0.45 -2.12
C PRO A 73 7.71 -1.58 -3.15
N THR A 74 8.26 -2.74 -2.79
CA THR A 74 8.33 -3.92 -3.68
C THR A 74 6.95 -4.51 -3.91
N TYR A 75 6.11 -4.57 -2.87
CA TYR A 75 4.71 -4.98 -2.99
C TYR A 75 3.94 -4.03 -3.92
N HIS A 76 4.10 -2.72 -3.72
CA HIS A 76 3.46 -1.71 -4.58
C HIS A 76 3.85 -1.87 -6.04
N TYR A 77 5.15 -2.00 -6.35
CA TYR A 77 5.60 -2.21 -7.73
C TYR A 77 5.00 -3.47 -8.35
N ASN A 78 5.03 -4.59 -7.62
CA ASN A 78 4.54 -5.88 -8.11
C ASN A 78 3.02 -5.93 -8.30
N ILE A 79 2.27 -5.26 -7.45
CA ILE A 79 0.81 -5.23 -7.55
C ILE A 79 0.37 -4.23 -8.62
N SER A 80 0.93 -3.02 -8.65
CA SER A 80 0.59 -1.99 -9.65
C SER A 80 0.87 -2.43 -11.09
N ARG A 81 1.98 -3.14 -11.35
CA ARG A 81 2.27 -3.71 -12.68
C ARG A 81 1.24 -4.78 -13.08
N LYS A 82 0.85 -5.67 -12.16
CA LYS A 82 -0.15 -6.72 -12.42
C LYS A 82 -1.55 -6.15 -12.60
N PHE A 83 -1.91 -5.15 -11.79
CA PHE A 83 -3.19 -4.46 -11.85
C PHE A 83 -3.38 -3.72 -13.18
N ARG A 84 -2.34 -3.05 -13.68
CA ARG A 84 -2.38 -2.40 -15.00
C ARG A 84 -2.52 -3.40 -16.14
N LYS A 85 -1.81 -4.53 -16.08
CA LYS A 85 -1.91 -5.60 -17.08
C LYS A 85 -3.34 -6.18 -17.15
N GLN A 86 -4.02 -6.30 -16.01
CA GLN A 86 -5.41 -6.80 -15.94
C GLN A 86 -6.45 -5.79 -16.45
N LYS A 87 -6.12 -4.49 -16.53
CA LYS A 87 -7.03 -3.47 -17.10
C LYS A 87 -6.93 -3.36 -18.63
N SER A 88 -5.90 -3.94 -19.22
CA SER A 88 -5.62 -3.89 -20.66
C SER A 88 -6.09 -5.13 -21.42
N ASP A 89 -6.56 -6.16 -20.70
CA ASP A 89 -7.37 -7.28 -21.22
C ASP A 89 -8.85 -6.95 -21.01
#